data_AF-A0A1Q7E2W7-F1
#
_entry.id   AF-A0A1Q7E2W7-F1
#
_cell.length_a   1.000
_cell.length_b   1.000
_cell.length_c   1.000
_cell.angle_alpha   90.00
_cell.angle_beta   90.00
_cell.angle_gamma   90.00
#
_symmetry.space_group_name_H-M   'P 1'
#
loop_
_entity.id
_entity.type
_entity.pdbx_description
1 polymer ?
#
loop_
_entity_poly.entity_id
_entity_poly.type
_entity_poly.pdbx_seq_one_letter_code
_entity_poly.pdbx_strand_id
1 'polypeptide(L)'
;MNDILNERIRRKLDVMPDEQAYQVLDYVEFLESKYSQRAAGAPPFQKVAETLEDTMRAGRVPVTIIRGTMDAVGKAGKFFEGLAAAGKAAVDEARRKNQPPPEQQVEETKTPQ
;
A
#
# COMPACT_ATOMS: atom_id res chain seq x y z
N MET A 1 -7.29 0.49 -14.12
CA MET A 1 -6.70 -0.63 -14.89
C MET A 1 -7.51 -1.89 -14.58
N ASN A 2 -7.79 -2.77 -15.57
CA ASN A 2 -8.46 -4.04 -15.29
C ASN A 2 -7.49 -5.08 -14.68
N ASP A 3 -8.03 -6.11 -14.03
CA ASP A 3 -7.23 -7.05 -13.23
C ASP A 3 -6.27 -7.90 -14.08
N ILE A 4 -6.72 -8.34 -15.26
CA ILE A 4 -5.91 -9.14 -16.20
C ILE A 4 -4.67 -8.34 -16.64
N LEU A 5 -4.84 -7.06 -16.95
CA LEU A 5 -3.74 -6.17 -17.34
C LEU A 5 -2.80 -5.92 -16.17
N ASN A 6 -3.33 -5.69 -14.97
CA ASN A 6 -2.53 -5.51 -13.75
C ASN A 6 -1.65 -6.72 -13.47
N GLU A 7 -2.23 -7.92 -13.47
CA GLU A 7 -1.52 -9.16 -13.22
C GLU A 7 -0.46 -9.44 -14.29
N ARG A 8 -0.76 -9.14 -15.56
CA ARG A 8 0.20 -9.29 -16.65
C ARG A 8 1.40 -8.34 -16.48
N ILE A 9 1.19 -7.10 -16.04
CA ILE A 9 2.26 -6.13 -15.78
C ILE A 9 3.10 -6.61 -14.59
N ARG A 10 2.48 -6.97 -13.46
CA ARG A 10 3.18 -7.48 -12.27
C ARG A 10 4.10 -8.65 -12.57
N ARG A 11 3.61 -9.67 -13.27
CA ARG A 11 4.43 -10.84 -13.64
C ARG A 11 5.66 -10.47 -14.51
N LYS A 12 5.60 -9.38 -15.26
CA LYS A 12 6.75 -8.90 -16.05
C LYS A 12 7.74 -8.13 -15.18
N LEU A 13 7.26 -7.36 -14.21
CA LEU A 13 8.10 -6.64 -13.25
C LEU A 13 8.80 -7.59 -12.26
N ASP A 14 8.12 -8.64 -11.80
CA ASP A 14 8.65 -9.58 -10.78
C ASP A 14 9.94 -10.31 -11.21
N VAL A 15 10.12 -10.51 -12.52
CA VAL A 15 11.29 -11.20 -13.09
C VAL A 15 12.29 -10.24 -13.75
N MET A 16 12.02 -8.94 -13.68
CA MET A 16 12.83 -7.91 -14.32
C MET A 16 14.08 -7.63 -13.46
N PRO A 17 15.27 -7.49 -14.06
CA PRO A 17 16.41 -7.01 -13.31
C PRO A 17 16.23 -5.53 -12.95
N ASP A 18 16.78 -5.14 -11.81
CA ASP A 18 16.55 -3.83 -11.18
C ASP A 18 16.89 -2.66 -12.12
N GLU A 19 17.95 -2.78 -12.93
CA GLU A 19 18.32 -1.75 -13.91
C GLU A 19 17.22 -1.47 -14.94
N GLN A 20 16.57 -2.50 -15.47
CA GLN A 20 15.45 -2.33 -16.39
C GLN A 20 14.18 -1.87 -15.65
N ALA A 21 13.99 -2.29 -14.40
CA ALA A 21 12.88 -1.81 -13.59
C ALA A 21 12.95 -0.30 -13.35
N TYR A 22 14.15 0.25 -13.12
CA TYR A 22 14.37 1.70 -13.06
C TYR A 22 14.04 2.40 -14.38
N GLN A 23 14.40 1.81 -15.54
CA GLN A 23 14.03 2.39 -16.84
C GLN A 23 12.50 2.43 -17.03
N VAL A 24 11.79 1.40 -16.54
CA VAL A 24 10.32 1.39 -16.56
C VAL A 24 9.76 2.48 -15.66
N LEU A 25 10.31 2.66 -14.45
CA LEU A 25 9.93 3.73 -13.53
C LEU A 25 10.13 5.11 -14.19
N ASP A 26 11.32 5.37 -14.75
CA ASP A 26 11.63 6.62 -15.45
C ASP A 26 10.61 6.90 -16.59
N TYR A 27 10.21 5.85 -17.33
CA TYR A 27 9.22 6.00 -18.39
C TYR A 27 7.82 6.29 -17.85
N VAL A 28 7.42 5.69 -16.73
CA VAL A 28 6.15 6.00 -16.06
C VAL A 28 6.15 7.44 -15.57
N GLU A 29 7.21 7.90 -14.91
CA GLU A 29 7.37 9.30 -14.47
C GLU A 29 7.31 10.28 -15.64
N PHE A 30 7.93 9.93 -16.77
CA PHE A 30 7.82 10.70 -18.01
C PHE A 30 6.38 10.78 -18.50
N LEU A 31 5.64 9.67 -18.54
CA LEU A 31 4.23 9.67 -18.93
C LEU A 31 3.39 10.52 -17.97
N GLU A 32 3.65 10.45 -16.66
CA GLU A 32 2.97 11.27 -15.66
C GLU A 32 3.24 12.75 -15.88
N SER A 33 4.49 13.15 -16.16
CA SER A 33 4.85 14.55 -16.44
C SER A 33 4.08 15.15 -17.63
N LYS A 34 3.70 14.31 -18.60
CA LYS A 34 3.06 14.72 -19.85
C LYS A 34 1.54 14.61 -19.83
N TYR A 35 0.99 13.64 -19.09
CA TYR A 35 -0.43 13.27 -19.17
C TYR A 35 -1.19 13.32 -17.84
N SER A 36 -0.51 13.53 -16.70
CA SER A 36 -1.18 13.53 -15.39
C SER A 36 -1.82 14.89 -15.05
N GLN A 37 -3.13 14.91 -14.82
CA GLN A 37 -3.83 16.07 -14.22
C GLN A 37 -3.84 16.03 -12.67
N ARG A 38 -3.47 14.90 -12.05
CA ARG A 38 -3.38 14.75 -10.60
C ARG A 38 -2.51 13.56 -10.27
N ALA A 39 -1.35 13.79 -9.65
CA ALA A 39 -0.52 12.71 -9.12
C ALA A 39 -1.36 11.84 -8.17
N ALA A 40 -1.35 10.53 -8.37
CA ALA A 40 -1.86 9.59 -7.38
C ALA A 40 -0.98 9.76 -6.13
N GLY A 41 -1.46 10.49 -5.13
CA GLY A 41 -0.67 10.83 -3.97
C GLY A 41 -0.25 9.56 -3.23
N ALA A 42 1.01 9.18 -3.34
CA ALA A 42 1.59 8.13 -2.53
C ALA A 42 1.42 8.49 -1.04
N PRO A 43 1.11 7.52 -0.15
CA PRO A 43 1.12 7.72 1.29
C PRO A 43 2.44 8.36 1.75
N PRO A 44 2.46 9.19 2.82
CA PRO A 44 3.67 9.92 3.24
C PRO A 44 4.89 9.02 3.46
N PHE A 45 4.71 7.82 3.99
CA PHE A 45 5.79 6.84 4.18
C PHE A 45 6.37 6.33 2.85
N GLN A 46 5.51 6.13 1.85
CA GLN A 46 5.92 5.70 0.53
C GLN A 46 6.76 6.79 -0.17
N LYS A 47 6.36 8.06 -0.04
CA LYS A 47 7.16 9.20 -0.54
C LYS A 47 8.55 9.29 0.06
N VAL A 48 8.70 8.94 1.34
CA VAL A 48 10.01 8.93 2.02
C VAL A 48 10.89 7.81 1.47
N ALA A 49 10.32 6.61 1.25
CA ALA A 49 11.04 5.51 0.62
C ALA A 49 11.47 5.84 -0.81
N GLU A 50 10.57 6.41 -1.62
CA GLU A 50 10.84 6.90 -2.98
C GLU A 50 11.96 7.95 -2.98
N THR A 51 11.90 8.96 -2.09
CA THR A 51 12.93 10.01 -1.98
C THR A 51 14.29 9.44 -1.57
N LEU A 52 14.31 8.44 -0.69
CA LEU A 52 15.54 7.78 -0.26
C LEU A 52 16.17 6.99 -1.41
N GLU A 53 15.36 6.23 -2.13
CA GLU A 53 15.79 5.50 -3.32
C GLU A 53 16.35 6.44 -4.39
N ASP A 54 15.65 7.54 -4.69
CA ASP A 54 16.10 8.56 -5.63
C ASP A 54 17.43 9.21 -5.22
N THR A 55 17.61 9.48 -3.93
CA THR A 55 18.87 10.05 -3.42
C THR A 55 20.04 9.08 -3.61
N MET A 56 19.82 7.79 -3.36
CA MET A 56 20.85 6.77 -3.57
C MET A 56 21.17 6.59 -5.05
N ARG A 57 20.16 6.61 -5.91
CA ARG A 57 20.31 6.56 -7.37
C ARG A 57 21.09 7.77 -7.90
N ALA A 58 20.74 8.99 -7.46
CA ALA A 58 21.45 10.22 -7.82
C ALA A 58 22.91 10.21 -7.36
N GLY A 59 23.18 9.63 -6.18
CA GLY A 59 24.52 9.39 -5.64
C GLY A 59 25.31 8.30 -6.36
N ARG A 60 24.77 7.69 -7.43
CA ARG A 60 25.36 6.58 -8.19
C ARG A 60 25.70 5.37 -7.31
N VAL A 61 24.92 5.15 -6.26
CA VAL A 61 25.07 3.98 -5.39
C VAL A 61 24.79 2.71 -6.21
N PRO A 62 25.60 1.65 -6.09
CA PRO A 62 25.34 0.39 -6.77
C PRO A 62 23.93 -0.14 -6.50
N VAL A 63 23.25 -0.59 -7.55
CA VAL A 63 21.86 -1.06 -7.50
C VAL A 63 21.66 -2.19 -6.49
N THR A 64 22.65 -3.07 -6.31
CA THR A 64 22.62 -4.15 -5.31
C THR A 64 22.51 -3.64 -3.87
N ILE A 65 23.10 -2.49 -3.56
CA ILE A 65 23.01 -1.85 -2.24
C ILE A 65 21.63 -1.18 -2.08
N ILE A 66 21.13 -0.52 -3.13
CA ILE A 66 19.79 0.10 -3.14
C ILE A 66 18.71 -0.96 -2.91
N ARG A 67 18.79 -2.10 -3.60
CA ARG A 67 17.86 -3.22 -3.39
C ARG A 67 17.89 -3.71 -1.94
N GLY A 68 19.07 -3.89 -1.37
CA GLY A 68 19.23 -4.34 0.01
C GLY A 68 18.62 -3.38 1.05
N THR A 69 18.74 -2.07 0.83
CA THR A 69 18.11 -1.07 1.71
C THR A 69 16.60 -1.02 1.52
N MET A 70 16.10 -1.08 0.29
CA MET A 70 14.66 -1.09 0.00
C MET A 70 13.97 -2.35 0.54
N ASP A 71 14.62 -3.52 0.47
CA ASP A 71 14.11 -4.75 1.08
C ASP A 71 13.96 -4.61 2.62
N ALA A 72 14.90 -3.93 3.27
CA ALA A 72 14.83 -3.66 4.71
C ALA A 72 13.70 -2.67 5.05
N VAL A 73 13.56 -1.59 4.28
CA VAL A 73 12.47 -0.61 4.42
C VAL A 73 11.11 -1.27 4.23
N GLY A 74 10.96 -2.11 3.20
CA GLY A 74 9.73 -2.85 2.95
C GLY A 74 9.37 -3.84 4.07
N LYS A 75 10.36 -4.55 4.63
CA LYS A 75 10.16 -5.44 5.79
C LYS A 75 9.72 -4.67 7.03
N ALA A 76 10.34 -3.53 7.30
CA ALA A 76 9.96 -2.67 8.42
C ALA A 76 8.51 -2.16 8.26
N GLY A 77 8.13 -1.70 7.05
CA GLY A 77 6.77 -1.27 6.75
C GLY A 77 5.72 -2.35 7.05
N LYS A 78 5.92 -3.58 6.55
CA LYS A 78 5.02 -4.72 6.80
C LYS A 78 4.89 -5.07 8.29
N PHE A 79 5.97 -4.94 9.05
CA PHE A 79 5.94 -5.14 10.50
C PHE A 79 5.05 -4.09 11.19
N PHE A 80 5.21 -2.81 10.85
CA PHE A 80 4.39 -1.73 11.40
C PHE A 80 2.92 -1.84 11.00
N GLU A 81 2.62 -2.23 9.76
CA GLU A 81 1.24 -2.51 9.32
C GLU A 81 0.61 -3.64 10.13
N GLY A 82 1.34 -4.73 10.37
CA GLY A 82 0.89 -5.84 11.21
C GLY A 82 0.62 -5.41 12.65
N LEU A 83 1.48 -4.58 13.23
CA LEU A 83 1.30 -4.03 14.58
C LEU A 83 0.06 -3.11 14.65
N ALA A 84 -0.11 -2.22 13.68
CA ALA A 84 -1.27 -1.33 13.62
C ALA A 84 -2.59 -2.12 13.44
N ALA A 85 -2.59 -3.15 12.60
CA ALA A 85 -3.73 -4.03 12.40
C ALA A 85 -4.12 -4.78 13.69
N ALA A 86 -3.12 -5.32 14.41
CA ALA A 86 -3.34 -5.98 15.70
C ALA A 86 -3.89 -5.01 16.76
N GLY A 87 -3.35 -3.78 16.83
CA GLY A 87 -3.85 -2.75 17.74
C GLY A 87 -5.30 -2.37 17.44
N LYS A 88 -5.66 -2.20 16.17
CA LYS A 88 -7.04 -1.94 15.75
C LYS A 88 -7.97 -3.08 16.13
N ALA A 89 -7.56 -4.33 15.91
CA ALA A 89 -8.35 -5.51 16.29
C ALA A 89 -8.63 -5.56 17.81
N ALA A 90 -7.63 -5.25 18.63
CA ALA A 90 -7.79 -5.20 20.09
C ALA A 90 -8.77 -4.09 20.54
N VAL A 91 -8.74 -2.92 19.90
CA VAL A 91 -9.69 -1.82 20.18
C VAL A 91 -11.11 -2.20 19.75
N ASP A 92 -11.27 -2.81 18.57
CA ASP A 92 -12.57 -3.27 18.07
C ASP A 92 -13.16 -4.36 18.98
N GLU A 93 -12.34 -5.29 19.49
CA GLU A 93 -12.75 -6.29 20.47
C GLU A 93 -13.18 -5.66 21.80
N ALA A 94 -12.40 -4.70 22.32
CA ALA A 94 -12.75 -3.95 23.53
C ALA A 94 -14.07 -3.16 23.37
N ARG A 95 -14.32 -2.60 22.19
CA ARG A 95 -15.55 -1.87 21.87
C ARG A 95 -16.76 -2.81 21.75
N ARG A 96 -16.59 -3.99 21.13
CA ARG A 96 -17.63 -5.04 21.07
C ARG A 96 -18.00 -5.56 22.45
N LYS A 97 -17.00 -5.75 23.33
CA LYS A 97 -17.23 -6.19 24.71
C LYS A 97 -17.97 -5.16 25.57
N ASN A 98 -17.88 -3.87 25.19
CA ASN A 98 -18.55 -2.75 25.86
C ASN A 98 -19.86 -2.29 25.18
N GLN A 99 -20.35 -3.00 24.15
CA GLN A 99 -21.70 -2.74 23.62
C GLN A 99 -22.75 -3.45 24.49
N PRO A 100 -23.79 -2.74 24.98
CA PRO A 100 -24.94 -3.41 25.60
C PRO A 100 -25.60 -4.34 24.56
N PRO A 101 -26.26 -5.43 24.99
CA PRO A 101 -26.86 -6.41 24.08
C PRO A 101 -27.76 -5.69 23.07
N PRO A 102 -27.77 -6.09 21.79
CA PRO A 102 -28.72 -5.53 20.85
C PRO A 102 -30.12 -5.82 21.40
N GLU A 103 -30.88 -4.76 21.71
CA GLU A 103 -32.29 -4.84 22.02
C GLU A 103 -32.94 -5.60 20.86
N GLN A 104 -33.38 -6.83 21.16
CA GLN A 104 -34.26 -7.57 20.28
C GLN A 104 -35.46 -6.66 20.06
N GLN A 105 -35.57 -6.10 18.85
CA GLN A 105 -36.81 -5.54 18.36
C GLN A 105 -37.79 -6.71 18.38
N VAL A 106 -38.50 -6.86 19.48
CA VAL A 106 -39.76 -7.59 19.54
C VAL A 106 -40.65 -6.84 18.56
N GLU A 107 -40.70 -7.41 17.37
CA GLU A 107 -41.56 -7.03 16.27
C GLU A 107 -42.98 -6.89 16.85
N GLU A 108 -43.36 -5.63 17.03
CA GLU A 108 -44.67 -5.21 17.50
C GLU A 108 -45.68 -5.89 16.57
N THR A 109 -46.34 -6.93 17.10
CA THR A 109 -47.37 -7.66 16.38
C THR A 109 -48.58 -6.74 16.25
N LYS A 110 -48.50 -5.80 15.32
CA LYS A 110 -49.68 -5.15 14.77
C LYS A 110 -50.31 -6.13 13.80
N THR A 111 -51.46 -6.68 14.17
CA THR A 111 -52.47 -6.98 13.16
C THR A 111 -53.84 -6.54 13.67
N PRO A 112 -54.57 -5.73 12.90
CA PRO A 112 -55.87 -5.18 13.27
C PRO A 112 -57.00 -6.13 12.87
N GLN A 113 -57.94 -6.37 13.80
CA GLN A 113 -59.42 -6.36 13.66
C GLN A 113 -60.07 -7.10 14.83
#